data_AF-A0A9Q0C260-F1
#
_entry.id   AF-A0A9Q0C260-F1
#
_cell.length_a   1.000
_cell.length_b   1.000
_cell.length_c   1.000
_cell.angle_alpha   90.00
_cell.angle_beta   90.00
_cell.angle_gamma   90.00
#
_symmetry.space_group_name_H-M   'P 1'
#
loop_
_entity.id
_entity.type
_entity.pdbx_description
1 polymer ?
#
loop_
_entity_poly.entity_id
_entity_poly.type
_entity_poly.pdbx_seq_one_letter_code
_entity_poly.pdbx_strand_id
1 'polypeptide(L)'
;MSNYQEEVSTEAVGCGRNCLGKFCLHVSNLPLYTFSSDQNSTKSESFLSELLLAQWEERMRQGLFRYDVTACETKVIPGSQGFIAQLNEGRHLKKRPTEFRVDQVLQPFDPAKFNFTKVGQEEVLFQFQNGGTINKSYFLETARVDPAMAPNIVAINVSPIEYGHVLLIPRVLDCVPQQIDQDGILLALHMAAEASNPCFRLGYNSLGAFATINHLHFQAYYLNIQLPVEKAQIEMITQRGLRSESEKSVKVSRLMNYPVRGLVFSEGNTVGDLADVVSKACICLQQNNIPFNVLISDRGRQIYLFPQCYAEKQALREVSQELLNTQVNPAVWEISGHIVLKRRKDYDEASEASAWRLLAEVSLSEERFEEVKEYIFAAIGVVESKFEVNNQEKERAEEEAMLDGNMFEPVASHFQEGCLVVE
;
A
#
# COMPACT_ATOMS: atom_id res chain seq x y z
N MET A 1 0.63 -21.00 15.42
CA MET A 1 1.67 -22.03 15.28
C MET A 1 2.43 -21.76 13.99
N SER A 2 3.76 -21.56 14.08
CA SER A 2 4.66 -21.85 12.96
C SER A 2 4.49 -23.34 12.61
N ASN A 3 4.83 -23.74 11.40
CA ASN A 3 4.81 -25.17 11.03
C ASN A 3 5.89 -25.98 11.77
N TYR A 4 6.77 -25.33 12.55
CA TYR A 4 7.79 -26.00 13.35
C TYR A 4 7.17 -26.93 14.40
N GLN A 5 7.36 -28.24 14.20
CA GLN A 5 7.20 -29.29 15.20
C GLN A 5 8.54 -29.46 15.94
N GLU A 6 8.50 -29.59 17.27
CA GLU A 6 9.69 -29.76 18.11
C GLU A 6 10.43 -31.06 17.77
N GLU A 7 11.46 -30.98 16.92
CA GLU A 7 12.54 -31.96 16.92
C GLU A 7 13.72 -31.38 17.72
N VAL A 8 13.98 -31.98 18.89
CA VAL A 8 15.08 -31.63 19.76
C VAL A 8 16.36 -32.26 19.20
N SER A 9 17.12 -31.50 18.43
CA SER A 9 18.50 -31.87 18.07
C SER A 9 19.48 -31.37 19.14
N THR A 10 20.39 -32.26 19.56
CA THR A 10 21.26 -32.11 20.74
C THR A 10 22.51 -31.25 20.52
N GLU A 11 22.50 -30.31 19.57
CA GLU A 11 23.61 -29.37 19.30
C GLU A 11 23.16 -27.91 19.15
N ALA A 12 22.12 -27.51 19.90
CA ALA A 12 21.53 -26.19 19.73
C ALA A 12 22.35 -25.06 20.39
N VAL A 13 23.00 -24.22 19.58
CA VAL A 13 23.38 -22.85 19.96
C VAL A 13 22.14 -21.97 19.80
N GLY A 14 21.62 -21.39 20.91
CA GLY A 14 20.38 -20.60 20.91
C GLY A 14 19.25 -21.22 21.75
N CYS A 15 18.01 -20.75 21.59
CA CYS A 15 16.86 -21.25 22.39
C CYS A 15 16.31 -22.63 21.97
N GLY A 16 17.03 -23.37 21.09
CA GLY A 16 16.62 -24.69 20.61
C GLY A 16 15.54 -24.71 19.52
N ARG A 17 15.07 -23.53 19.07
CA ARG A 17 13.92 -23.40 18.14
C ARG A 17 14.25 -22.85 16.76
N ASN A 18 15.55 -22.63 16.47
CA ASN A 18 16.01 -21.99 15.23
C ASN A 18 15.21 -20.72 14.82
N CYS A 19 14.78 -19.92 15.80
CA CYS A 19 13.87 -18.80 15.55
C CYS A 19 14.60 -17.47 15.28
N LEU A 20 13.86 -16.41 14.95
CA LEU A 20 14.39 -15.03 14.81
C LEU A 20 14.59 -14.30 16.15
N GLY A 21 14.63 -15.03 17.26
CA GLY A 21 14.85 -14.47 18.58
C GLY A 21 16.33 -14.18 18.81
N LYS A 22 16.63 -13.20 19.67
CA LYS A 22 17.98 -12.70 19.95
C LYS A 22 19.04 -13.80 20.12
N PHE A 23 18.73 -14.85 20.89
CA PHE A 23 19.66 -15.95 21.19
C PHE A 23 20.01 -16.80 19.98
N CYS A 24 19.08 -17.01 19.05
CA CYS A 24 19.32 -17.78 17.84
C CYS A 24 19.89 -16.87 16.75
N LEU A 25 19.28 -15.71 16.53
CA LEU A 25 19.58 -14.87 15.38
C LEU A 25 21.01 -14.31 15.40
N HIS A 26 21.56 -13.93 16.56
CA HIS A 26 22.93 -13.38 16.68
C HIS A 26 24.06 -14.37 16.33
N VAL A 27 23.78 -15.67 16.40
CA VAL A 27 24.74 -16.72 16.05
C VAL A 27 24.46 -17.32 14.68
N SER A 28 23.45 -16.80 13.98
CA SER A 28 22.99 -17.35 12.71
C SER A 28 23.73 -16.74 11.53
N ASN A 29 23.82 -17.54 10.48
CA ASN A 29 24.22 -17.11 9.15
C ASN A 29 22.97 -17.14 8.28
N LEU A 30 22.58 -15.98 7.75
CA LEU A 30 21.44 -15.86 6.87
C LEU A 30 21.90 -15.28 5.53
N PRO A 31 21.24 -15.63 4.42
CA PRO A 31 21.50 -14.94 3.16
C PRO A 31 21.30 -13.43 3.33
N LEU A 32 22.06 -12.61 2.62
CA LEU A 32 22.01 -11.16 2.69
C LEU A 32 21.88 -10.58 1.30
N TYR A 33 20.84 -9.77 1.10
CA TYR A 33 20.72 -8.88 -0.03
C TYR A 33 21.02 -7.45 0.41
N THR A 34 21.96 -6.81 -0.28
CA THR A 34 22.21 -5.38 -0.08
C THR A 34 21.75 -4.58 -1.29
N PHE A 35 20.98 -3.53 -1.08
CA PHE A 35 20.56 -2.60 -2.14
C PHE A 35 21.47 -1.37 -2.20
N SER A 36 21.50 -0.71 -3.35
CA SER A 36 22.31 0.51 -3.53
C SER A 36 21.59 1.75 -3.03
N SER A 37 22.35 2.70 -2.50
CA SER A 37 21.88 4.04 -2.15
C SER A 37 21.54 4.90 -3.39
N ASP A 38 22.18 4.65 -4.54
CA ASP A 38 21.99 5.40 -5.79
C ASP A 38 21.00 4.70 -6.73
N GLN A 39 19.76 5.20 -6.74
CA GLN A 39 18.62 4.64 -7.51
C GLN A 39 18.56 5.13 -8.97
N ASN A 40 19.52 5.96 -9.44
CA ASN A 40 19.51 6.57 -10.78
C ASN A 40 20.04 5.67 -11.91
N SER A 41 20.32 4.40 -11.65
CA SER A 41 20.79 3.48 -12.70
C SER A 41 19.58 2.82 -13.38
N THR A 42 19.50 2.97 -14.71
CA THR A 42 18.58 2.23 -15.58
C THR A 42 18.90 0.74 -15.51
N LYS A 43 18.31 0.05 -14.52
CA LYS A 43 18.51 -1.38 -14.35
C LYS A 43 17.62 -2.16 -15.31
N SER A 44 18.26 -3.09 -16.04
CA SER A 44 17.69 -4.34 -16.57
C SER A 44 16.85 -5.07 -15.51
N GLU A 45 16.08 -6.09 -15.89
CA GLU A 45 15.28 -6.94 -14.97
C GLU A 45 15.94 -7.10 -13.59
N SER A 46 15.15 -6.85 -12.53
CA SER A 46 15.70 -6.78 -11.19
C SER A 46 16.08 -8.16 -10.68
N PHE A 47 17.37 -8.32 -10.42
CA PHE A 47 17.92 -9.47 -9.70
C PHE A 47 17.21 -9.75 -8.36
N LEU A 48 16.72 -8.71 -7.67
CA LEU A 48 15.94 -8.90 -6.43
C LEU A 48 14.65 -9.68 -6.69
N SER A 49 13.93 -9.38 -7.78
CA SER A 49 12.68 -10.07 -8.09
C SER A 49 12.90 -11.54 -8.42
N GLU A 50 13.91 -11.84 -9.25
CA GLU A 50 14.29 -13.23 -9.56
C GLU A 50 14.69 -13.99 -8.31
N LEU A 51 15.58 -13.42 -7.49
CA LEU A 51 16.04 -14.02 -6.24
C LEU A 51 14.88 -14.29 -5.28
N LEU A 52 14.00 -13.31 -5.08
CA LEU A 52 12.86 -13.42 -4.16
C LEU A 52 11.92 -14.55 -4.60
N LEU A 53 11.57 -14.59 -5.88
CA LEU A 53 10.69 -15.63 -6.42
C LEU A 53 11.34 -17.01 -6.34
N ALA A 54 12.60 -17.15 -6.73
CA ALA A 54 13.33 -18.42 -6.64
C ALA A 54 13.42 -18.93 -5.18
N GLN A 55 13.73 -18.03 -4.23
CA GLN A 55 13.78 -18.38 -2.82
C GLN A 55 12.38 -18.74 -2.28
N TRP A 56 11.33 -18.04 -2.71
CA TRP A 56 9.95 -18.32 -2.32
C TRP A 56 9.46 -19.69 -2.84
N GLU A 57 9.73 -20.01 -4.12
CA GLU A 57 9.43 -21.31 -4.73
C GLU A 57 10.19 -22.46 -4.04
N GLU A 58 11.44 -22.24 -3.63
CA GLU A 58 12.19 -23.22 -2.83
C GLU A 58 11.46 -23.53 -1.52
N ARG A 59 10.98 -22.53 -0.78
CA ARG A 59 10.21 -22.77 0.46
C ARG A 59 8.86 -23.43 0.19
N MET A 60 8.30 -23.23 -1.00
CA MET A 60 7.10 -23.93 -1.45
C MET A 60 7.39 -25.40 -1.66
N ARG A 61 8.49 -25.75 -2.36
CA ARG A 61 8.95 -27.14 -2.52
C ARG A 61 9.27 -27.82 -1.19
N GLN A 62 9.74 -27.05 -0.19
CA GLN A 62 9.98 -27.54 1.17
C GLN A 62 8.70 -27.71 2.02
N GLY A 63 7.53 -27.32 1.51
CA GLY A 63 6.25 -27.50 2.22
C GLY A 63 6.03 -26.53 3.40
N LEU A 64 6.71 -25.38 3.43
CA LEU A 64 6.59 -24.41 4.53
C LEU A 64 5.28 -23.60 4.49
N PHE A 65 4.54 -23.66 3.38
CA PHE A 65 3.28 -22.95 3.20
C PHE A 65 2.09 -23.75 3.73
N ARG A 66 1.07 -23.05 4.19
CA ARG A 66 -0.13 -23.71 4.74
C ARG A 66 -1.08 -24.24 3.68
N TYR A 67 -0.96 -23.78 2.45
CA TYR A 67 -1.71 -24.22 1.28
C TYR A 67 -1.00 -23.72 0.02
N ASP A 68 -1.35 -24.30 -1.12
CA ASP A 68 -0.88 -23.85 -2.42
C ASP A 68 -1.74 -22.68 -2.92
N VAL A 69 -1.15 -21.50 -3.00
CA VAL A 69 -1.83 -20.29 -3.50
C VAL A 69 -1.92 -20.25 -5.01
N THR A 70 -1.05 -20.99 -5.72
CA THR A 70 -1.05 -21.01 -7.19
C THR A 70 -2.27 -21.75 -7.75
N ALA A 71 -2.93 -22.55 -6.92
CA ALA A 71 -4.20 -23.20 -7.22
C ALA A 71 -5.43 -22.33 -6.93
N CYS A 72 -5.27 -21.13 -6.36
CA CYS A 72 -6.39 -20.22 -6.10
C CYS A 72 -6.94 -19.65 -7.42
N GLU A 73 -8.27 -19.65 -7.56
CA GLU A 73 -8.93 -19.09 -8.73
C GLU A 73 -9.02 -17.57 -8.62
N THR A 74 -8.54 -16.88 -9.66
CA THR A 74 -8.55 -15.41 -9.76
C THR A 74 -9.26 -15.00 -11.03
N LYS A 75 -10.14 -13.99 -10.95
CA LYS A 75 -10.79 -13.38 -12.13
C LYS A 75 -10.90 -11.87 -11.97
N VAL A 76 -10.86 -11.17 -13.09
CA VAL A 76 -11.28 -9.77 -13.14
C VAL A 76 -12.80 -9.73 -13.21
N ILE A 77 -13.43 -9.06 -12.26
CA ILE A 77 -14.87 -8.83 -12.22
C ILE A 77 -15.22 -7.88 -13.39
N PRO A 78 -16.21 -8.24 -14.23
CA PRO A 78 -16.67 -7.36 -15.30
C PRO A 78 -17.20 -6.02 -14.78
N GLY A 79 -16.76 -4.94 -15.42
CA GLY A 79 -17.18 -3.57 -15.12
C GLY A 79 -16.07 -2.55 -15.41
N SER A 80 -16.36 -1.29 -15.11
CA SER A 80 -15.47 -0.15 -15.44
C SER A 80 -14.25 -0.08 -14.53
N GLN A 81 -14.38 -0.50 -13.28
CA GLN A 81 -13.31 -0.48 -12.27
C GLN A 81 -12.38 -1.68 -12.45
N GLY A 82 -12.92 -2.80 -12.93
CA GLY A 82 -12.19 -4.05 -13.13
C GLY A 82 -11.59 -4.59 -11.84
N PHE A 83 -12.42 -4.66 -10.78
CA PHE A 83 -12.06 -5.30 -9.50
C PHE A 83 -11.58 -6.73 -9.71
N ILE A 84 -10.68 -7.21 -8.84
CA ILE A 84 -10.12 -8.55 -8.94
C ILE A 84 -10.73 -9.38 -7.82
N ALA A 85 -11.40 -10.48 -8.17
CA ALA A 85 -11.88 -11.47 -7.21
C ALA A 85 -10.90 -12.64 -7.19
N GLN A 86 -10.50 -13.07 -6.00
CA GLN A 86 -9.72 -14.27 -5.81
C GLN A 86 -10.33 -15.14 -4.71
N LEU A 87 -10.44 -16.44 -4.96
CA LEU A 87 -10.98 -17.39 -4.00
C LEU A 87 -9.88 -18.09 -3.20
N ASN A 88 -9.81 -17.82 -1.89
CA ASN A 88 -8.88 -18.45 -0.96
C ASN A 88 -9.64 -19.23 0.12
N GLU A 89 -10.24 -20.35 -0.25
CA GLU A 89 -10.96 -21.23 0.69
C GLU A 89 -10.01 -21.79 1.77
N GLY A 90 -10.51 -21.90 3.00
CA GLY A 90 -9.74 -22.45 4.12
C GLY A 90 -8.59 -21.57 4.64
N ARG A 91 -8.18 -20.51 3.94
CA ARG A 91 -7.14 -19.56 4.42
C ARG A 91 -7.49 -18.99 5.79
N HIS A 92 -8.75 -18.62 5.98
CA HIS A 92 -9.25 -18.00 7.20
C HIS A 92 -9.28 -18.97 8.40
N LEU A 93 -9.42 -20.29 8.16
CA LEU A 93 -9.44 -21.31 9.22
C LEU A 93 -8.07 -21.43 9.93
N LYS A 94 -6.99 -21.11 9.22
CA LYS A 94 -5.62 -21.11 9.76
C LYS A 94 -5.18 -19.72 10.24
N LYS A 95 -6.04 -18.70 10.11
CA LYS A 95 -5.73 -17.32 10.53
C LYS A 95 -5.75 -17.25 12.06
N ARG A 96 -4.73 -16.63 12.64
CA ARG A 96 -4.67 -16.42 14.09
C ARG A 96 -5.72 -15.38 14.49
N PRO A 97 -6.39 -15.56 15.65
CA PRO A 97 -7.23 -14.50 16.21
C PRO A 97 -6.42 -13.22 16.42
N THR A 98 -7.06 -12.07 16.27
CA THR A 98 -6.46 -10.79 16.63
C THR A 98 -6.30 -10.73 18.15
N GLU A 99 -5.06 -10.68 18.63
CA GLU A 99 -4.73 -10.70 20.07
C GLU A 99 -4.61 -9.30 20.68
N PHE A 100 -4.87 -8.23 19.92
CA PHE A 100 -4.74 -6.84 20.36
C PHE A 100 -6.05 -6.07 20.21
N ARG A 101 -6.08 -4.87 20.78
CA ARG A 101 -7.24 -3.99 20.75
C ARG A 101 -7.46 -3.46 19.34
N VAL A 102 -8.69 -3.47 18.85
CA VAL A 102 -9.00 -2.94 17.50
C VAL A 102 -9.37 -1.47 17.51
N ASP A 103 -9.66 -0.91 18.68
CA ASP A 103 -10.07 0.48 18.90
C ASP A 103 -8.89 1.46 19.06
N GLN A 104 -7.66 0.96 19.06
CA GLN A 104 -6.46 1.78 19.26
C GLN A 104 -5.39 1.46 18.22
N VAL A 105 -4.97 2.47 17.46
CA VAL A 105 -3.93 2.35 16.43
C VAL A 105 -2.55 2.16 17.08
N LEU A 106 -2.20 3.02 18.04
CA LEU A 106 -0.92 2.97 18.74
C LEU A 106 -1.01 2.08 19.98
N GLN A 107 -0.32 0.94 19.95
CA GLN A 107 -0.20 0.03 21.09
C GLN A 107 1.27 -0.36 21.31
N PRO A 108 1.71 -0.51 22.57
CA PRO A 108 3.06 -0.98 22.87
C PRO A 108 3.25 -2.41 22.36
N PHE A 109 4.49 -2.75 22.00
CA PHE A 109 4.86 -4.12 21.66
C PHE A 109 4.60 -5.06 22.85
N ASP A 110 4.10 -6.26 22.56
CA ASP A 110 3.83 -7.28 23.57
C ASP A 110 4.60 -8.58 23.23
N PRO A 111 5.67 -8.91 23.98
CA PRO A 111 6.46 -10.10 23.73
C PRO A 111 5.70 -11.41 24.01
N ALA A 112 4.62 -11.38 24.81
CA ALA A 112 3.82 -12.56 25.13
C ALA A 112 2.99 -13.00 23.93
N LYS A 113 2.42 -12.06 23.18
CA LYS A 113 1.65 -12.30 21.95
C LYS A 113 2.52 -12.76 20.79
N PHE A 114 1.91 -13.27 19.72
CA PHE A 114 2.70 -13.64 18.55
C PHE A 114 3.43 -12.42 17.94
N ASN A 115 4.68 -12.62 17.57
CA ASN A 115 5.52 -11.64 16.91
C ASN A 115 6.63 -12.35 16.10
N PHE A 116 7.30 -11.62 15.20
CA PHE A 116 8.23 -12.23 14.25
C PHE A 116 9.52 -12.80 14.86
N THR A 117 9.89 -12.45 16.10
CA THR A 117 11.03 -13.11 16.78
C THR A 117 10.78 -14.61 17.04
N LYS A 118 9.52 -15.05 16.93
CA LYS A 118 9.07 -16.44 17.13
C LYS A 118 8.98 -17.23 15.82
N VAL A 119 9.27 -16.62 14.67
CA VAL A 119 9.29 -17.28 13.36
C VAL A 119 10.58 -18.10 13.21
N GLY A 120 10.50 -19.26 12.56
CA GLY A 120 11.65 -20.11 12.25
C GLY A 120 12.50 -19.52 11.12
N GLN A 121 13.82 -19.71 11.18
CA GLN A 121 14.73 -19.18 10.18
C GLN A 121 14.58 -19.84 8.80
N GLU A 122 14.00 -21.03 8.72
CA GLU A 122 13.62 -21.68 7.46
C GLU A 122 12.60 -20.87 6.65
N GLU A 123 11.79 -20.03 7.32
CA GLU A 123 10.83 -19.13 6.67
C GLU A 123 11.53 -17.88 6.08
N VAL A 124 12.81 -17.61 6.41
CA VAL A 124 13.56 -16.44 5.92
C VAL A 124 14.08 -16.67 4.51
N LEU A 125 13.94 -15.66 3.65
CA LEU A 125 14.57 -15.61 2.33
C LEU A 125 15.97 -15.00 2.42
N PHE A 126 16.09 -13.82 3.04
CA PHE A 126 17.34 -13.09 3.24
C PHE A 126 17.16 -11.90 4.21
N GLN A 127 18.29 -11.39 4.71
CA GLN A 127 18.43 -10.07 5.30
C GLN A 127 18.39 -9.01 4.19
N PHE A 128 17.79 -7.85 4.45
CA PHE A 128 17.68 -6.75 3.47
C PHE A 128 18.25 -5.44 4.01
N GLN A 129 19.39 -5.00 3.48
CA GLN A 129 20.16 -3.91 4.06
C GLN A 129 20.69 -2.94 3.00
N ASN A 130 20.99 -1.71 3.41
CA ASN A 130 21.67 -0.76 2.54
C ASN A 130 23.16 -1.15 2.42
N GLY A 131 23.68 -1.21 1.19
CA GLY A 131 25.09 -1.51 0.90
C GLY A 131 26.08 -0.40 1.26
N GLY A 132 25.62 0.70 1.86
CA GLY A 132 26.42 1.84 2.29
C GLY A 132 27.03 2.59 1.11
N THR A 133 28.36 2.64 1.07
CA THR A 133 29.16 3.29 0.03
C THR A 133 29.30 2.45 -1.25
N ILE A 134 28.79 1.22 -1.24
CA ILE A 134 28.82 0.35 -2.42
C ILE A 134 27.66 0.74 -3.34
N ASN A 135 27.99 1.38 -4.46
CA ASN A 135 27.02 1.82 -5.47
C ASN A 135 26.44 0.67 -6.34
N LYS A 136 26.38 -0.55 -5.80
CA LYS A 136 25.84 -1.73 -6.48
C LYS A 136 25.11 -2.61 -5.48
N SER A 137 23.99 -3.17 -5.92
CA SER A 137 23.35 -4.26 -5.19
C SER A 137 24.12 -5.56 -5.38
N TYR A 138 24.10 -6.41 -4.35
CA TYR A 138 24.71 -7.73 -4.39
C TYR A 138 24.00 -8.66 -3.41
N PHE A 139 24.21 -9.96 -3.60
CA PHE A 139 23.69 -11.01 -2.74
C PHE A 139 24.82 -11.89 -2.22
N LEU A 140 24.76 -12.22 -0.94
CA LEU A 140 25.61 -13.20 -0.28
C LEU A 140 24.72 -14.35 0.19
N GLU A 141 25.00 -15.56 -0.25
CA GLU A 141 24.25 -16.76 0.15
C GLU A 141 24.35 -17.03 1.66
N THR A 142 25.44 -16.57 2.28
CA THR A 142 25.64 -16.66 3.73
C THR A 142 26.34 -15.40 4.21
N ALA A 143 25.72 -14.73 5.18
CA ALA A 143 26.29 -13.61 5.91
C ALA A 143 25.94 -13.74 7.39
N ARG A 144 26.91 -13.43 8.25
CA ARG A 144 26.69 -13.39 9.69
C ARG A 144 25.76 -12.23 10.03
N VAL A 145 24.75 -12.47 10.87
CA VAL A 145 23.93 -11.39 11.41
C VAL A 145 24.80 -10.51 12.33
N ASP A 146 24.82 -9.21 12.08
CA ASP A 146 25.56 -8.26 12.92
C ASP A 146 24.92 -8.17 14.32
N PRO A 147 25.63 -8.53 15.40
CA PRO A 147 25.09 -8.43 16.76
C PRO A 147 24.86 -6.98 17.23
N ALA A 148 25.45 -5.99 16.55
CA ALA A 148 25.33 -4.57 16.88
C ALA A 148 24.09 -3.91 16.25
N MET A 149 23.47 -4.52 15.25
CA MET A 149 22.33 -3.96 14.52
C MET A 149 21.21 -4.97 14.37
N ALA A 150 19.97 -4.57 14.70
CA ALA A 150 18.82 -5.41 14.45
C ALA A 150 18.59 -5.56 12.93
N PRO A 151 18.61 -6.79 12.37
CA PRO A 151 18.51 -6.98 10.94
C PRO A 151 17.08 -6.71 10.46
N ASN A 152 16.95 -6.18 9.23
CA ASN A 152 15.70 -6.26 8.50
C ASN A 152 15.61 -7.61 7.80
N ILE A 153 14.48 -8.28 7.92
CA ILE A 153 14.28 -9.63 7.43
C ILE A 153 13.21 -9.65 6.34
N VAL A 154 13.48 -10.39 5.27
CA VAL A 154 12.47 -10.79 4.28
C VAL A 154 12.17 -12.26 4.51
N ALA A 155 10.92 -12.58 4.80
CA ALA A 155 10.45 -13.94 5.07
C ALA A 155 9.20 -14.25 4.25
N ILE A 156 8.92 -15.53 4.01
CA ILE A 156 7.66 -15.93 3.37
C ILE A 156 6.47 -15.54 4.26
N ASN A 157 5.35 -15.18 3.65
CA ASN A 157 4.08 -15.26 4.33
C ASN A 157 3.56 -16.69 4.21
N VAL A 158 3.61 -17.48 5.29
CA VAL A 158 3.14 -18.89 5.29
C VAL A 158 1.64 -19.05 4.99
N SER A 159 0.87 -17.95 4.95
CA SER A 159 -0.53 -17.89 4.48
C SER A 159 -0.66 -16.92 3.29
N PRO A 160 0.00 -17.23 2.16
CA PRO A 160 0.22 -16.30 1.06
C PRO A 160 -1.10 -15.92 0.39
N ILE A 161 -1.22 -14.69 -0.08
CA ILE A 161 -2.44 -14.22 -0.74
C ILE A 161 -2.28 -14.44 -2.23
N GLU A 162 -1.10 -14.13 -2.74
CA GLU A 162 -0.71 -14.33 -4.12
C GLU A 162 0.71 -14.90 -4.18
N TYR A 163 1.13 -15.31 -5.36
CA TYR A 163 2.48 -15.70 -5.73
C TYR A 163 3.53 -14.68 -5.27
N GLY A 164 4.62 -15.20 -4.69
CA GLY A 164 5.69 -14.39 -4.11
C GLY A 164 5.28 -13.58 -2.88
N HIS A 165 4.19 -13.92 -2.18
CA HIS A 165 3.78 -13.19 -0.98
C HIS A 165 4.82 -13.36 0.16
N VAL A 166 5.52 -12.27 0.47
CA VAL A 166 6.54 -12.14 1.52
C VAL A 166 6.17 -11.07 2.55
N LEU A 167 6.89 -11.09 3.66
CA LEU A 167 6.89 -10.09 4.72
C LEU A 167 8.24 -9.39 4.74
N LEU A 168 8.22 -8.06 4.72
CA LEU A 168 9.38 -7.24 5.08
C LEU A 168 9.22 -6.81 6.54
N ILE A 169 10.16 -7.24 7.39
CA ILE A 169 10.14 -7.04 8.84
C ILE A 169 11.33 -6.17 9.22
N PRO A 170 11.15 -4.84 9.38
CA PRO A 170 12.23 -3.94 9.76
C PRO A 170 12.71 -4.25 11.18
N ARG A 171 14.04 -4.24 11.36
CA ARG A 171 14.71 -4.31 12.67
C ARG A 171 14.08 -5.32 13.63
N VAL A 172 14.02 -6.59 13.22
CA VAL A 172 13.21 -7.64 13.90
C VAL A 172 13.51 -7.80 15.39
N LEU A 173 14.75 -7.51 15.82
CA LEU A 173 15.18 -7.61 17.22
C LEU A 173 14.85 -6.37 18.06
N ASP A 174 14.59 -5.23 17.44
CA ASP A 174 14.15 -4.00 18.14
C ASP A 174 12.69 -4.10 18.58
N CYS A 175 11.95 -5.08 18.06
CA CYS A 175 10.56 -5.34 18.43
C CYS A 175 9.67 -4.10 18.25
N VAL A 176 9.89 -3.38 17.15
CA VAL A 176 9.11 -2.17 16.82
C VAL A 176 7.64 -2.57 16.69
N PRO A 177 6.69 -1.93 17.41
CA PRO A 177 5.27 -2.22 17.27
C PRO A 177 4.79 -1.92 15.85
N GLN A 178 3.58 -2.36 15.47
CA GLN A 178 2.99 -2.11 14.14
C GLN A 178 2.60 -0.63 13.97
N GLN A 179 3.61 0.21 13.81
CA GLN A 179 3.54 1.67 13.73
C GLN A 179 4.57 2.13 12.70
N ILE A 180 4.17 3.06 11.85
CA ILE A 180 5.04 3.65 10.83
C ILE A 180 5.99 4.65 11.46
N ASP A 181 7.26 4.57 11.08
CA ASP A 181 8.28 5.60 11.18
C ASP A 181 8.88 5.90 9.79
N GLN A 182 9.75 6.90 9.70
CA GLN A 182 10.39 7.29 8.45
C GLN A 182 11.27 6.17 7.88
N ASP A 183 12.06 5.52 8.74
CA ASP A 183 12.98 4.44 8.34
C ASP A 183 12.24 3.24 7.75
N GLY A 184 11.09 2.86 8.31
CA GLY A 184 10.26 1.76 7.83
C GLY A 184 9.68 2.03 6.45
N ILE A 185 9.14 3.23 6.21
CA ILE A 185 8.66 3.63 4.87
C ILE A 185 9.83 3.67 3.89
N LEU A 186 10.95 4.29 4.28
CA LEU A 186 12.14 4.39 3.44
C LEU A 186 12.63 3.00 3.00
N LEU A 187 12.71 2.05 3.93
CA LEU A 187 13.10 0.66 3.64
C LEU A 187 12.14 -0.02 2.66
N ALA A 188 10.82 0.17 2.84
CA ALA A 188 9.80 -0.37 1.94
C ALA A 188 9.90 0.22 0.53
N LEU A 189 10.15 1.54 0.42
CA LEU A 189 10.37 2.19 -0.87
C LEU A 189 11.66 1.72 -1.55
N HIS A 190 12.74 1.52 -0.80
CA HIS A 190 13.97 0.94 -1.35
C HIS A 190 13.74 -0.47 -1.87
N MET A 191 12.97 -1.31 -1.17
CA MET A 191 12.61 -2.64 -1.66
C MET A 191 11.81 -2.55 -2.97
N ALA A 192 10.79 -1.67 -3.03
CA ALA A 192 9.97 -1.51 -4.22
C ALA A 192 10.79 -1.04 -5.44
N ALA A 193 11.68 -0.07 -5.22
CA ALA A 193 12.55 0.48 -6.26
C ALA A 193 13.61 -0.53 -6.70
N GLU A 194 14.22 -1.26 -5.77
CA GLU A 194 15.20 -2.30 -6.09
C GLU A 194 14.56 -3.46 -6.84
N ALA A 195 13.32 -3.86 -6.50
CA ALA A 195 12.56 -4.86 -7.24
C ALA A 195 12.24 -4.42 -8.68
N SER A 196 12.18 -3.10 -8.94
CA SER A 196 11.98 -2.50 -10.28
C SER A 196 10.85 -3.13 -11.12
N ASN A 197 9.88 -3.77 -10.47
CA ASN A 197 8.82 -4.53 -11.11
C ASN A 197 7.46 -3.90 -10.76
N PRO A 198 6.69 -3.42 -11.75
CA PRO A 198 5.40 -2.76 -11.50
C PRO A 198 4.33 -3.74 -10.97
N CYS A 199 4.53 -5.04 -11.14
CA CYS A 199 3.65 -6.07 -10.61
C CYS A 199 3.93 -6.34 -9.12
N PHE A 200 5.09 -5.92 -8.61
CA PHE A 200 5.46 -6.05 -7.21
C PHE A 200 4.95 -4.85 -6.42
N ARG A 201 4.14 -5.13 -5.40
CA ARG A 201 3.52 -4.10 -4.57
C ARG A 201 3.78 -4.41 -3.11
N LEU A 202 3.95 -3.36 -2.31
CA LEU A 202 4.02 -3.49 -0.87
C LEU A 202 2.79 -2.88 -0.24
N GLY A 203 2.32 -3.49 0.84
CA GLY A 203 1.14 -3.09 1.57
C GLY A 203 1.44 -3.02 3.07
N TYR A 204 0.92 -1.99 3.71
CA TYR A 204 0.92 -1.83 5.16
C TYR A 204 -0.50 -1.68 5.67
N ASN A 205 -0.75 -2.26 6.84
CA ASN A 205 -1.99 -2.12 7.58
C ASN A 205 -1.65 -1.62 8.98
N SER A 206 -2.31 -0.57 9.46
CA SER A 206 -2.22 -0.18 10.87
C SER A 206 -3.05 -1.13 11.75
N LEU A 207 -2.81 -1.11 13.07
CA LEU A 207 -3.82 -1.64 14.00
C LEU A 207 -5.13 -0.83 13.81
N GLY A 208 -6.28 -1.51 13.92
CA GLY A 208 -7.59 -0.95 13.54
C GLY A 208 -7.91 -1.00 12.04
N ALA A 209 -6.92 -1.23 11.17
CA ALA A 209 -7.07 -1.35 9.72
C ALA A 209 -6.65 -2.74 9.20
N PHE A 210 -7.02 -3.78 9.96
CA PHE A 210 -6.80 -5.19 9.63
C PHE A 210 -5.34 -5.70 9.60
N ALA A 211 -4.40 -4.98 10.22
CA ALA A 211 -3.22 -5.65 10.76
C ALA A 211 -3.65 -6.79 11.69
N THR A 212 -2.81 -7.81 11.86
CA THR A 212 -3.06 -8.94 12.78
C THR A 212 -1.87 -9.31 13.65
N ILE A 213 -0.80 -8.55 13.58
CA ILE A 213 0.42 -8.75 14.35
C ILE A 213 0.89 -7.36 14.79
N ASN A 214 1.16 -7.19 16.09
CA ASN A 214 1.74 -5.96 16.63
C ASN A 214 3.27 -6.04 16.65
N HIS A 215 3.86 -6.09 15.46
CA HIS A 215 5.31 -6.02 15.21
C HIS A 215 5.44 -5.49 13.78
N LEU A 216 6.11 -4.34 13.59
CA LEU A 216 6.23 -3.65 12.32
C LEU A 216 6.56 -4.63 11.18
N HIS A 217 5.67 -4.69 10.21
CA HIS A 217 5.87 -5.42 8.97
C HIS A 217 5.09 -4.79 7.82
N PHE A 218 5.66 -4.95 6.63
CA PHE A 218 5.00 -4.75 5.35
C PHE A 218 4.74 -6.12 4.73
N GLN A 219 3.68 -6.22 3.96
CA GLN A 219 3.38 -7.38 3.11
C GLN A 219 3.74 -7.01 1.69
N ALA A 220 4.17 -7.98 0.87
CA ALA A 220 4.40 -7.73 -0.54
C ALA A 220 4.10 -8.97 -1.36
N TYR A 221 3.61 -8.82 -2.59
CA TYR A 221 3.43 -9.93 -3.53
C TYR A 221 3.56 -9.46 -4.98
N TYR A 222 3.60 -10.41 -5.91
CA TYR A 222 3.58 -10.15 -7.35
C TYR A 222 2.20 -10.44 -7.92
N LEU A 223 1.58 -9.46 -8.57
CA LEU A 223 0.33 -9.64 -9.30
C LEU A 223 0.44 -8.99 -10.66
N ASN A 224 0.43 -9.82 -11.71
CA ASN A 224 0.51 -9.39 -13.11
C ASN A 224 -0.83 -8.87 -13.65
N ILE A 225 -1.55 -8.12 -12.81
CA ILE A 225 -2.78 -7.41 -13.11
C ILE A 225 -2.65 -6.05 -12.42
N GLN A 226 -2.96 -4.97 -13.14
CA GLN A 226 -3.02 -3.64 -12.55
C GLN A 226 -4.19 -3.57 -11.55
N LEU A 227 -3.92 -3.10 -10.33
CA LEU A 227 -4.95 -2.98 -9.31
C LEU A 227 -5.97 -1.89 -9.72
N PRO A 228 -7.26 -2.06 -9.39
CA PRO A 228 -8.30 -1.06 -9.64
C PRO A 228 -7.91 0.35 -9.19
N VAL A 229 -7.31 0.48 -8.01
CA VAL A 229 -6.89 1.79 -7.49
C VAL A 229 -5.80 2.47 -8.31
N GLU A 230 -4.98 1.69 -9.03
CA GLU A 230 -3.94 2.22 -9.92
C GLU A 230 -4.49 2.72 -11.26
N LYS A 231 -5.74 2.35 -11.58
CA LYS A 231 -6.47 2.84 -12.76
C LYS A 231 -7.39 4.01 -12.43
N ALA A 232 -7.66 4.24 -11.14
CA ALA A 232 -8.54 5.30 -10.69
C ALA A 232 -7.96 6.68 -11.03
N GLN A 233 -8.86 7.63 -11.29
CA GLN A 233 -8.47 9.00 -11.58
C GLN A 233 -7.88 9.64 -10.31
N ILE A 234 -6.87 10.49 -10.50
CA ILE A 234 -6.29 11.30 -9.43
C ILE A 234 -6.45 12.77 -9.78
N GLU A 235 -6.77 13.58 -8.78
CA GLU A 235 -6.88 15.04 -8.90
C GLU A 235 -5.76 15.67 -8.07
N MET A 236 -4.89 16.45 -8.73
CA MET A 236 -3.77 17.09 -8.06
C MET A 236 -4.30 18.17 -7.11
N ILE A 237 -3.83 18.14 -5.87
CA ILE A 237 -4.20 19.15 -4.88
C ILE A 237 -3.21 20.30 -5.03
N THR A 238 -3.71 21.50 -5.33
CA THR A 238 -2.83 22.66 -5.56
C THR A 238 -2.28 23.15 -4.21
N GLN A 239 -0.96 23.12 -4.08
CA GLN A 239 -0.27 23.43 -2.82
C GLN A 239 0.32 24.85 -2.86
N ARG A 240 0.04 25.67 -1.86
CA ARG A 240 0.90 26.82 -1.51
C ARG A 240 1.80 26.41 -0.34
N GLY A 241 3.11 26.60 -0.46
CA GLY A 241 4.00 26.63 0.70
C GLY A 241 5.01 25.50 0.88
N LEU A 242 5.10 24.49 -0.02
CA LEU A 242 6.36 23.73 -0.08
C LEU A 242 7.45 24.68 -0.57
N ARG A 243 8.45 24.89 0.28
CA ARG A 243 9.58 25.77 -0.02
C ARG A 243 10.24 25.30 -1.32
N SER A 244 10.25 26.20 -2.31
CA SER A 244 10.80 26.10 -3.67
C SER A 244 9.79 25.66 -4.73
N GLU A 245 9.47 26.61 -5.63
CA GLU A 245 8.89 26.46 -6.97
C GLU A 245 9.79 25.62 -7.92
N SER A 246 10.50 24.63 -7.39
CA SER A 246 11.19 23.63 -8.20
C SER A 246 10.18 22.59 -8.64
N GLU A 247 10.16 22.26 -9.93
CA GLU A 247 9.24 21.32 -10.61
C GLU A 247 9.31 19.85 -10.10
N LYS A 248 9.88 19.59 -8.91
CA LYS A 248 10.25 18.26 -8.41
C LYS A 248 9.95 18.02 -6.92
N SER A 249 8.98 18.72 -6.33
CA SER A 249 8.47 18.41 -4.99
C SER A 249 7.55 17.18 -5.00
N VAL A 250 7.33 16.56 -3.84
CA VAL A 250 6.35 15.47 -3.69
C VAL A 250 4.96 16.01 -4.02
N LYS A 251 4.33 15.45 -5.05
CA LYS A 251 2.96 15.77 -5.43
C LYS A 251 1.99 14.99 -4.56
N VAL A 252 0.96 15.68 -4.08
CA VAL A 252 -0.15 15.07 -3.34
C VAL A 252 -1.43 15.25 -4.15
N SER A 253 -2.13 14.15 -4.39
CA SER A 253 -3.37 14.12 -5.15
C SER A 253 -4.47 13.44 -4.36
N ARG A 254 -5.72 13.79 -4.65
CA ARG A 254 -6.91 13.11 -4.14
C ARG A 254 -7.28 11.97 -5.10
N LEU A 255 -7.64 10.82 -4.54
CA LEU A 255 -8.19 9.71 -5.33
C LEU A 255 -9.66 9.99 -5.69
N MET A 256 -9.98 9.86 -6.97
CA MET A 256 -11.29 10.16 -7.55
C MET A 256 -11.92 8.91 -8.16
N ASN A 257 -13.26 8.88 -8.21
CA ASN A 257 -14.03 7.79 -8.82
C ASN A 257 -13.68 6.39 -8.29
N TYR A 258 -13.38 6.31 -6.99
CA TYR A 258 -13.02 5.08 -6.29
C TYR A 258 -13.81 4.99 -4.97
N PRO A 259 -14.24 3.80 -4.52
CA PRO A 259 -15.12 3.68 -3.35
C PRO A 259 -14.46 4.06 -2.03
N VAL A 260 -13.13 3.95 -1.93
CA VAL A 260 -12.36 4.34 -0.75
C VAL A 260 -11.70 5.69 -0.98
N ARG A 261 -11.95 6.66 -0.11
CA ARG A 261 -11.25 7.94 -0.15
C ARG A 261 -9.82 7.77 0.30
N GLY A 262 -8.90 8.40 -0.42
CA GLY A 262 -7.48 8.31 -0.14
C GLY A 262 -6.70 9.45 -0.78
N LEU A 263 -5.46 9.58 -0.32
CA LEU A 263 -4.47 10.48 -0.89
C LEU A 263 -3.43 9.66 -1.65
N VAL A 264 -2.90 10.24 -2.72
CA VAL A 264 -1.85 9.67 -3.54
C VAL A 264 -0.64 10.58 -3.48
N PHE A 265 0.49 10.02 -3.07
CA PHE A 265 1.78 10.69 -3.03
C PHE A 265 2.63 10.14 -4.16
N SER A 266 3.19 11.03 -4.97
CA SER A 266 3.98 10.67 -6.13
C SER A 266 5.03 11.72 -6.41
N GLU A 267 6.09 11.32 -7.12
CA GLU A 267 7.20 12.20 -7.49
C GLU A 267 7.99 12.74 -6.27
N GLY A 268 9.17 13.29 -6.53
CA GLY A 268 10.14 13.73 -5.52
C GLY A 268 11.54 13.75 -6.13
N ASN A 269 12.48 14.48 -5.53
CA ASN A 269 13.86 14.47 -6.02
C ASN A 269 14.56 13.15 -5.64
N THR A 270 14.20 12.61 -4.48
CA THR A 270 14.76 11.38 -3.95
C THR A 270 13.65 10.49 -3.38
N VAL A 271 13.95 9.20 -3.23
CA VAL A 271 13.10 8.26 -2.46
C VAL A 271 12.90 8.74 -1.01
N GLY A 272 13.90 9.46 -0.46
CA GLY A 272 13.83 10.05 0.88
C GLY A 272 12.75 11.12 1.02
N ASP A 273 12.48 11.89 -0.03
CA ASP A 273 11.45 12.95 0.00
C ASP A 273 10.05 12.32 0.14
N LEU A 274 9.77 11.28 -0.65
CA LEU A 274 8.53 10.51 -0.54
C LEU A 274 8.42 9.85 0.84
N ALA A 275 9.50 9.25 1.34
CA ALA A 275 9.52 8.63 2.65
C ALA A 275 9.19 9.63 3.77
N ASP A 276 9.80 10.82 3.74
CA ASP A 276 9.56 11.89 4.71
C ASP A 276 8.09 12.33 4.73
N VAL A 277 7.55 12.71 3.57
CA VAL A 277 6.17 13.21 3.47
C VAL A 277 5.14 12.13 3.85
N VAL A 278 5.28 10.92 3.32
CA VAL A 278 4.36 9.81 3.61
C VAL A 278 4.44 9.40 5.08
N SER A 279 5.65 9.34 5.66
CA SER A 279 5.81 8.98 7.07
C SER A 279 5.18 10.02 8.00
N LYS A 280 5.32 11.32 7.73
CA LYS A 280 4.64 12.40 8.47
C LYS A 280 3.11 12.28 8.41
N ALA A 281 2.56 12.02 7.22
CA ALA A 281 1.12 11.77 7.05
C ALA A 281 0.66 10.56 7.87
N CYS A 282 1.40 9.44 7.79
CA CYS A 282 1.10 8.24 8.56
C CYS A 282 1.17 8.53 10.07
N ILE A 283 2.26 9.15 10.55
CA ILE A 283 2.48 9.52 11.96
C ILE A 283 1.31 10.36 12.50
N CYS A 284 0.85 11.34 11.72
CA CYS A 284 -0.32 12.14 12.05
C CYS A 284 -1.58 11.27 12.27
N LEU A 285 -1.87 10.34 11.36
CA LEU A 285 -3.02 9.44 11.49
C LEU A 285 -2.94 8.56 12.75
N GLN A 286 -1.77 7.98 13.03
CA GLN A 286 -1.58 7.13 14.23
C GLN A 286 -1.76 7.94 15.52
N GLN A 287 -1.23 9.16 15.58
CA GLN A 287 -1.36 10.06 16.73
C GLN A 287 -2.81 10.49 16.97
N ASN A 288 -3.59 10.63 15.91
CA ASN A 288 -5.01 10.94 15.97
C ASN A 288 -5.92 9.70 16.07
N ASN A 289 -5.34 8.52 16.28
CA ASN A 289 -6.05 7.24 16.38
C ASN A 289 -6.94 6.92 15.16
N ILE A 290 -6.52 7.33 13.96
CA ILE A 290 -7.23 7.05 12.70
C ILE A 290 -6.60 5.82 12.06
N PRO A 291 -7.33 4.69 11.92
CA PRO A 291 -6.81 3.52 11.24
C PRO A 291 -6.56 3.80 9.76
N PHE A 292 -5.51 3.19 9.19
CA PHE A 292 -5.15 3.41 7.80
C PHE A 292 -4.38 2.26 7.18
N ASN A 293 -4.34 2.27 5.84
CA ASN A 293 -3.54 1.38 5.04
C ASN A 293 -2.67 2.17 4.07
N VAL A 294 -1.54 1.58 3.67
CA VAL A 294 -0.63 2.17 2.69
C VAL A 294 -0.34 1.14 1.61
N LEU A 295 -0.59 1.51 0.34
CA LEU A 295 -0.13 0.73 -0.82
C LEU A 295 1.06 1.46 -1.46
N ILE A 296 2.17 0.77 -1.63
CA ILE A 296 3.32 1.22 -2.41
C ILE A 296 3.30 0.47 -3.73
N SER A 297 3.29 1.23 -4.82
CA SER A 297 3.12 0.74 -6.19
C SER A 297 4.11 1.42 -7.14
N ASP A 298 4.06 1.00 -8.41
CA ASP A 298 4.89 1.54 -9.49
C ASP A 298 6.38 1.70 -9.10
N ARG A 299 6.96 0.60 -8.60
CA ARG A 299 8.38 0.55 -8.20
C ARG A 299 8.75 1.55 -7.10
N GLY A 300 7.79 1.86 -6.22
CA GLY A 300 7.99 2.81 -5.13
C GLY A 300 7.79 4.28 -5.51
N ARG A 301 7.28 4.56 -6.72
CA ARG A 301 7.05 5.94 -7.19
C ARG A 301 5.67 6.49 -6.84
N GLN A 302 4.74 5.62 -6.50
CA GLN A 302 3.36 6.00 -6.18
C GLN A 302 2.89 5.31 -4.91
N ILE A 303 2.49 6.11 -3.93
CA ILE A 303 2.04 5.66 -2.62
C ILE A 303 0.62 6.12 -2.39
N TYR A 304 -0.26 5.17 -2.09
CA TYR A 304 -1.65 5.44 -1.74
C TYR A 304 -1.83 5.31 -0.23
N LEU A 305 -2.46 6.30 0.37
CA LEU A 305 -2.79 6.33 1.79
C LEU A 305 -4.31 6.35 1.96
N PHE A 306 -4.84 5.36 2.66
CA PHE A 306 -6.27 5.17 2.87
C PHE A 306 -6.61 5.21 4.35
N PRO A 307 -7.03 6.35 4.89
CA PRO A 307 -7.74 6.40 6.17
C PRO A 307 -9.03 5.56 6.07
N GLN A 308 -9.32 4.71 7.06
CA GLN A 308 -10.53 3.89 7.07
C GLN A 308 -11.16 3.76 8.46
N CYS A 309 -12.44 3.36 8.51
CA CYS A 309 -13.19 3.22 9.77
C CYS A 309 -13.98 1.91 9.88
N TYR A 310 -13.67 0.89 9.07
CA TYR A 310 -14.52 -0.32 9.03
C TYR A 310 -14.56 -1.08 10.37
N ALA A 311 -13.43 -1.25 11.06
CA ALA A 311 -13.39 -1.93 12.35
C ALA A 311 -14.19 -1.19 13.44
N GLU A 312 -14.18 0.14 13.41
CA GLU A 312 -15.00 0.99 14.29
C GLU A 312 -16.48 0.81 13.99
N LYS A 313 -16.89 0.89 12.71
CA LYS A 313 -18.27 0.64 12.29
C LYS A 313 -18.75 -0.76 12.67
N GLN A 314 -17.88 -1.77 12.61
CA GLN A 314 -18.20 -3.13 13.08
C GLN A 314 -18.47 -3.13 14.59
N ALA A 315 -17.65 -2.44 15.39
CA ALA A 315 -17.84 -2.33 16.83
C ALA A 315 -19.13 -1.58 17.19
N LEU A 316 -19.49 -0.56 16.40
CA LEU A 316 -20.73 0.22 16.54
C LEU A 316 -21.98 -0.48 15.95
N ARG A 317 -21.82 -1.64 15.30
CA ARG A 317 -22.88 -2.40 14.62
C ARG A 317 -23.55 -1.64 13.47
N GLU A 318 -22.81 -0.78 12.81
CA GLU A 318 -23.26 0.01 11.66
C GLU A 318 -23.10 -0.73 10.33
N VAL A 319 -22.27 -1.78 10.30
CA VAL A 319 -22.07 -2.62 9.12
C VAL A 319 -23.22 -3.60 8.94
N SER A 320 -23.79 -3.65 7.74
CA SER A 320 -24.89 -4.57 7.42
C SER A 320 -24.51 -6.05 7.60
N GLN A 321 -25.49 -6.87 8.01
CA GLN A 321 -25.28 -8.31 8.19
C GLN A 321 -24.87 -9.01 6.88
N GLU A 322 -25.34 -8.52 5.73
CA GLU A 322 -24.93 -9.00 4.40
C GLU A 322 -23.41 -8.89 4.23
N LEU A 323 -22.83 -7.73 4.51
CA LEU A 323 -21.39 -7.51 4.40
C LEU A 323 -20.60 -8.31 5.43
N LEU A 324 -21.09 -8.38 6.68
CA LEU A 324 -20.47 -9.21 7.73
C LEU A 324 -20.42 -10.69 7.32
N ASN A 325 -21.47 -11.18 6.64
CA ASN A 325 -21.56 -12.57 6.18
C ASN A 325 -20.54 -12.91 5.08
N THR A 326 -20.05 -11.93 4.31
CA THR A 326 -18.93 -12.13 3.36
C THR A 326 -17.64 -12.50 4.08
N GLN A 327 -17.52 -12.07 5.35
CA GLN A 327 -16.34 -12.21 6.19
C GLN A 327 -15.08 -11.58 5.58
N VAL A 328 -15.20 -10.72 4.58
CA VAL A 328 -14.04 -10.03 4.00
C VAL A 328 -13.49 -9.06 5.04
N ASN A 329 -12.17 -9.10 5.22
CA ASN A 329 -11.45 -8.15 6.05
C ASN A 329 -10.78 -7.16 5.08
N PRO A 330 -11.26 -5.92 4.97
CA PRO A 330 -10.77 -4.98 3.98
C PRO A 330 -9.42 -4.38 4.41
N ALA A 331 -8.35 -5.16 4.25
CA ALA A 331 -6.98 -4.72 4.42
C ALA A 331 -6.50 -4.05 3.13
N VAL A 332 -5.21 -3.68 3.09
CA VAL A 332 -4.59 -2.97 1.98
C VAL A 332 -4.87 -3.60 0.61
N TRP A 333 -4.91 -4.92 0.50
CA TRP A 333 -5.13 -5.59 -0.79
C TRP A 333 -6.57 -5.43 -1.27
N GLU A 334 -7.53 -5.66 -0.38
CA GLU A 334 -8.95 -5.53 -0.70
C GLU A 334 -9.32 -4.08 -1.03
N ILE A 335 -8.88 -3.11 -0.22
CA ILE A 335 -9.17 -1.69 -0.50
C ILE A 335 -8.50 -1.22 -1.79
N SER A 336 -7.38 -1.83 -2.19
CA SER A 336 -6.72 -1.53 -3.46
C SER A 336 -7.40 -2.22 -4.65
N GLY A 337 -8.40 -3.07 -4.38
CA GLY A 337 -9.28 -3.68 -5.36
C GLY A 337 -8.98 -5.14 -5.68
N HIS A 338 -8.11 -5.79 -4.92
CA HIS A 338 -7.91 -7.24 -4.93
C HIS A 338 -8.70 -7.90 -3.79
N ILE A 339 -9.92 -8.32 -4.09
CA ILE A 339 -10.88 -8.85 -3.13
C ILE A 339 -10.64 -10.34 -2.90
N VAL A 340 -10.06 -10.67 -1.75
CA VAL A 340 -9.82 -12.06 -1.34
C VAL A 340 -11.06 -12.64 -0.68
N LEU A 341 -11.79 -13.44 -1.44
CA LEU A 341 -13.06 -14.06 -1.07
C LEU A 341 -12.81 -15.43 -0.41
N LYS A 342 -13.65 -15.76 0.57
CA LYS A 342 -13.49 -16.96 1.42
C LYS A 342 -14.42 -18.11 1.06
N ARG A 343 -15.45 -17.85 0.26
CA ARG A 343 -16.52 -18.80 -0.08
C ARG A 343 -16.71 -18.80 -1.59
N ARG A 344 -16.83 -19.99 -2.17
CA ARG A 344 -17.18 -20.18 -3.59
C ARG A 344 -18.36 -19.32 -4.03
N LYS A 345 -19.44 -19.31 -3.25
CA LYS A 345 -20.64 -18.51 -3.54
C LYS A 345 -20.33 -17.04 -3.78
N ASP A 346 -19.54 -16.42 -2.89
CA ASP A 346 -19.20 -15.00 -3.01
C ASP A 346 -18.34 -14.74 -4.25
N TYR A 347 -17.47 -15.69 -4.60
CA TYR A 347 -16.63 -15.61 -5.80
C TYR A 347 -17.46 -15.71 -7.08
N ASP A 348 -18.37 -16.68 -7.15
CA ASP A 348 -19.22 -16.89 -8.33
C ASP A 348 -20.16 -15.70 -8.55
N GLU A 349 -20.73 -15.16 -7.47
CA GLU A 349 -21.65 -14.01 -7.48
C GLU A 349 -20.95 -12.63 -7.46
N ALA A 350 -19.61 -12.60 -7.44
CA ALA A 350 -18.84 -11.35 -7.33
C ALA A 350 -19.17 -10.38 -8.48
N SER A 351 -19.55 -9.15 -8.12
CA SER A 351 -19.89 -8.07 -9.05
C SER A 351 -19.21 -6.75 -8.68
N GLU A 352 -19.08 -5.84 -9.65
CA GLU A 352 -18.51 -4.51 -9.41
C GLU A 352 -19.33 -3.77 -8.34
N ALA A 353 -20.66 -3.92 -8.35
CA ALA A 353 -21.55 -3.33 -7.37
C ALA A 353 -21.34 -3.89 -5.95
N SER A 354 -21.13 -5.20 -5.79
CA SER A 354 -20.87 -5.79 -4.47
C SER A 354 -19.50 -5.38 -3.93
N ALA A 355 -18.47 -5.33 -4.78
CA ALA A 355 -17.13 -4.87 -4.40
C ALA A 355 -17.16 -3.39 -4.00
N TRP A 356 -17.83 -2.55 -4.80
CA TRP A 356 -18.01 -1.13 -4.50
C TRP A 356 -18.72 -0.92 -3.17
N ARG A 357 -19.82 -1.63 -2.93
CA ARG A 357 -20.60 -1.54 -1.68
C ARG A 357 -19.74 -1.88 -0.46
N LEU A 358 -18.97 -2.98 -0.53
CA LEU A 358 -18.06 -3.36 0.54
C LEU A 358 -17.03 -2.27 0.82
N LEU A 359 -16.35 -1.77 -0.22
CA LEU A 359 -15.29 -0.78 -0.07
C LEU A 359 -15.81 0.59 0.36
N ALA A 360 -16.99 0.99 -0.09
CA ALA A 360 -17.63 2.24 0.35
C ALA A 360 -17.92 2.23 1.86
N GLU A 361 -18.21 1.05 2.44
CA GLU A 361 -18.41 0.90 3.88
C GLU A 361 -17.11 1.13 4.67
N VAL A 362 -15.96 0.88 4.04
CA VAL A 362 -14.63 1.04 4.64
C VAL A 362 -14.19 2.50 4.68
N SER A 363 -14.60 3.26 3.66
CA SER A 363 -14.26 4.66 3.50
C SER A 363 -14.77 5.51 4.66
N LEU A 364 -14.00 6.54 5.01
CA LEU A 364 -14.53 7.67 5.75
C LEU A 364 -15.65 8.36 4.95
N SER A 365 -16.56 9.04 5.66
CA SER A 365 -17.48 10.00 5.05
C SER A 365 -16.69 11.14 4.38
N GLU A 366 -17.32 11.87 3.47
CA GLU A 366 -16.71 13.04 2.83
C GLU A 366 -16.23 14.06 3.87
N GLU A 367 -17.11 14.44 4.80
CA GLU A 367 -16.84 15.41 5.86
C GLU A 367 -15.65 14.99 6.74
N ARG A 368 -15.63 13.72 7.16
CA ARG A 368 -14.54 13.19 7.98
C ARG A 368 -13.24 13.07 7.19
N PHE A 369 -13.30 12.73 5.91
CA PHE A 369 -12.12 12.67 5.06
C PHE A 369 -11.49 14.06 4.88
N GLU A 370 -12.30 15.09 4.67
CA GLU A 370 -11.82 16.48 4.57
C GLU A 370 -11.16 16.94 5.88
N GLU A 371 -11.75 16.62 7.04
CA GLU A 371 -11.11 16.89 8.35
C GLU A 371 -9.75 16.18 8.49
N VAL A 372 -9.69 14.90 8.12
CA VAL A 372 -8.45 14.11 8.19
C VAL A 372 -7.40 14.63 7.20
N LYS A 373 -7.81 15.10 6.03
CA LYS A 373 -6.94 15.72 5.03
C LYS A 373 -6.27 16.96 5.59
N GLU A 374 -7.00 17.82 6.31
CA GLU A 374 -6.44 19.00 6.99
C GLU A 374 -5.39 18.61 8.04
N TYR A 375 -5.64 17.56 8.84
CA TYR A 375 -4.64 17.05 9.79
C TYR A 375 -3.35 16.58 9.10
N ILE A 376 -3.49 15.86 7.99
CA ILE A 376 -2.35 15.39 7.21
C ILE A 376 -1.58 16.59 6.64
N PHE A 377 -2.28 17.56 6.05
CA PHE A 377 -1.68 18.73 5.41
C PHE A 377 -0.92 19.60 6.40
N ALA A 378 -1.49 19.84 7.57
CA ALA A 378 -0.79 20.50 8.67
C ALA A 378 0.51 19.76 9.06
N ALA A 379 0.48 18.42 9.13
CA ALA A 379 1.64 17.62 9.50
C ALA A 379 2.75 17.58 8.43
N ILE A 380 2.38 17.59 7.14
CA ILE A 380 3.36 17.59 6.03
C ILE A 380 3.77 19.01 5.59
N GLY A 381 3.20 20.06 6.19
CA GLY A 381 3.52 21.45 5.88
C GLY A 381 2.94 21.94 4.55
N VAL A 382 1.80 21.38 4.13
CA VAL A 382 1.05 21.78 2.92
C VAL A 382 -0.11 22.68 3.33
N VAL A 383 -0.33 23.77 2.60
CA VAL A 383 -1.57 24.56 2.67
C VAL A 383 -2.30 24.41 1.35
N GLU A 384 -3.52 23.85 1.38
CA GLU A 384 -4.38 23.75 0.21
C GLU A 384 -4.78 25.17 -0.24
N SER A 385 -4.51 25.50 -1.50
CA SER A 385 -5.07 26.74 -2.04
C SER A 385 -6.56 26.53 -2.24
N LYS A 386 -7.39 27.20 -1.44
CA LYS A 386 -8.81 27.36 -1.76
C LYS A 386 -8.90 28.12 -3.09
N PHE A 387 -8.99 27.40 -4.20
CA PHE A 387 -9.47 28.02 -5.42
C PHE A 387 -10.95 28.30 -5.18
N GLU A 388 -11.28 29.58 -5.03
CA GLU A 388 -12.63 30.05 -5.29
C GLU A 388 -12.95 29.69 -6.74
N VAL A 389 -13.66 28.58 -6.93
CA VAL A 389 -14.40 28.31 -8.15
C VAL A 389 -15.51 29.35 -8.21
N ASN A 390 -15.20 30.59 -8.62
CA ASN A 390 -16.24 31.53 -9.03
C ASN A 390 -15.84 32.81 -9.79
N ASN A 391 -14.56 33.06 -10.13
CA ASN A 391 -14.24 34.30 -10.86
C ASN A 391 -13.71 34.11 -12.29
N GLN A 392 -13.10 32.98 -12.66
CA GLN A 392 -12.57 32.84 -14.03
C GLN A 392 -13.64 32.49 -15.08
N GLU A 393 -14.70 31.76 -14.73
CA GLU A 393 -15.85 31.56 -15.65
C GLU A 393 -16.77 32.79 -15.72
N LYS A 394 -16.83 33.59 -14.64
CA LYS A 394 -17.56 34.87 -14.62
C LYS A 394 -16.84 35.95 -15.40
N GLU A 395 -15.53 36.09 -15.25
CA GLU A 395 -14.74 37.07 -16.02
C GLU A 395 -14.74 36.74 -17.52
N ARG A 396 -14.75 35.45 -17.90
CA ARG A 396 -14.86 35.04 -19.30
C ARG A 396 -16.25 35.27 -19.89
N ALA A 397 -17.31 35.05 -19.11
CA ALA A 397 -18.69 35.35 -19.51
C ALA A 397 -18.98 36.87 -19.54
N GLU A 398 -18.32 37.65 -18.68
CA GLU A 398 -18.41 39.11 -18.67
C GLU A 398 -17.58 39.75 -19.80
N GLU A 399 -16.42 39.18 -20.18
CA GLU A 399 -15.67 39.61 -21.38
C GLU A 399 -16.42 39.32 -22.68
N GLU A 400 -17.06 38.15 -22.81
CA GLU A 400 -17.90 37.83 -23.97
C GLU A 400 -19.16 38.73 -24.04
N ALA A 401 -19.76 39.09 -22.90
CA ALA A 401 -20.90 40.01 -22.85
C ALA A 401 -20.53 41.49 -23.11
N MET A 402 -19.28 41.90 -22.83
CA MET A 402 -18.78 43.25 -23.11
C MET A 402 -18.40 43.46 -24.57
N LEU A 403 -18.10 42.39 -25.32
CA LEU A 403 -17.78 42.44 -26.75
C LEU A 403 -19.02 42.49 -27.65
N ASP A 404 -20.18 42.01 -27.17
CA ASP A 404 -21.46 42.00 -27.91
C ASP A 404 -22.32 43.28 -27.71
N GLY A 405 -21.82 44.26 -26.95
CA GLY A 405 -22.57 45.46 -26.54
C GLY A 405 -22.48 46.68 -27.47
N ASN A 406 -21.71 46.65 -28.56
CA ASN A 406 -21.60 47.80 -29.47
C ASN A 406 -22.58 47.69 -30.66
N MET A 407 -23.76 48.29 -30.47
CA MET A 407 -24.73 48.57 -31.53
C MET A 407 -24.11 49.43 -32.65
N PHE A 408 -24.21 48.96 -33.89
CA PHE A 408 -24.29 49.82 -35.08
C PHE A 408 -25.75 49.92 -35.51
N GLU A 409 -26.26 51.15 -35.61
CA GLU A 409 -27.61 51.49 -36.05
C GLU A 409 -27.86 51.13 -37.54
N PRO A 410 -29.13 50.89 -37.94
CA PRO A 410 -29.48 50.46 -39.28
C PRO A 410 -29.70 51.65 -40.22
N VAL A 411 -29.06 51.61 -41.41
CA VAL A 411 -29.40 52.48 -42.54
C VAL A 411 -30.21 51.67 -43.54
N ALA A 412 -31.46 52.07 -43.76
CA ALA A 412 -32.29 51.60 -44.86
C ALA A 412 -32.28 52.63 -45.99
N SER A 413 -31.97 52.21 -47.24
CA SER A 413 -32.64 52.72 -48.44
C SER A 413 -32.31 51.90 -49.71
N HIS A 414 -33.40 51.38 -50.29
CA HIS A 414 -33.80 51.32 -51.71
C HIS A 414 -32.93 50.78 -52.86
N PHE A 415 -33.54 49.78 -53.54
CA PHE A 415 -33.56 49.44 -54.99
C PHE A 415 -32.20 49.16 -55.67
N GLN A 416 -32.01 48.10 -56.48
CA GLN A 416 -32.76 47.79 -57.69
C GLN A 416 -32.49 46.36 -58.21
N GLU A 417 -33.37 45.93 -59.12
CA GLU A 417 -33.52 44.65 -59.82
C GLU A 417 -32.27 44.05 -60.49
N GLY A 418 -32.28 42.72 -60.68
CA GLY A 418 -31.73 42.14 -61.91
C GLY A 418 -31.15 40.73 -61.82
N CYS A 419 -31.72 39.83 -62.65
CA CYS A 419 -31.14 38.61 -63.24
C CYS A 419 -30.71 37.45 -62.33
N LEU A 420 -31.43 36.32 -62.34
CA LEU A 420 -31.43 35.22 -63.34
C LEU A 420 -30.25 34.23 -63.15
N VAL A 421 -30.62 32.99 -62.77
CA VAL A 421 -30.22 31.62 -63.25
C VAL A 421 -28.73 31.40 -63.59
N VAL A 422 -28.05 30.28 -63.40
CA VAL A 422 -28.26 28.82 -63.41
C VAL A 422 -26.98 28.31 -62.70
N GLU A 423 -26.92 27.27 -61.88
CA GLU A 423 -27.18 25.85 -62.12
C GLU A 423 -27.01 25.10 -60.78
#